data_AF-A0A1R1I7G8-F1
#
_entry.id   AF-A0A1R1I7G8-F1
#
_cell.length_a   1.000
_cell.length_b   1.000
_cell.length_c   1.000
_cell.angle_alpha   90.00
_cell.angle_beta   90.00
_cell.angle_gamma   90.00
#
_symmetry.space_group_name_H-M   'P 1'
#
loop_
_entity.id
_entity.type
_entity.pdbx_description
1 polymer ?
#
loop_
_entity_poly.entity_id
_entity_poly.type
_entity_poly.pdbx_seq_one_letter_code
_entity_poly.pdbx_strand_id
1 'polypeptide(L)'
;METLTLQQAAAFLKIHPVTLQEKARAGEIPGAKVGKCWVFLEIDLVEFIRSQYRRRVLQGAHERNIACHSTNAKTRPSGGSKSSSMDERYNAALGLTTKSKPRNSTTG
;
A
#
# COMPACT_ATOMS: atom_id res chain seq x y z
N MET A 1 -28.85 8.85 12.17
CA MET A 1 -27.44 9.09 12.56
C MET A 1 -27.40 9.08 14.07
N GLU A 2 -26.77 8.06 14.64
CA GLU A 2 -26.67 7.90 16.09
C GLU A 2 -25.28 8.34 16.56
N THR A 3 -25.26 8.99 17.72
CA THR A 3 -24.02 9.35 18.42
C THR A 3 -23.80 8.37 19.56
N LEU A 4 -22.56 7.91 19.68
CA LEU A 4 -22.14 6.93 20.68
C LEU A 4 -21.23 7.58 21.70
N THR A 5 -21.45 7.24 22.96
CA THR A 5 -20.52 7.55 24.06
C THR A 5 -19.26 6.70 23.95
N LEU A 6 -18.20 7.07 24.69
CA LEU A 6 -16.96 6.29 24.73
C LEU A 6 -17.18 4.79 25.04
N GLN A 7 -18.06 4.47 25.98
CA GLN A 7 -18.35 3.07 26.36
C GLN A 7 -19.09 2.32 25.25
N GLN A 8 -20.09 2.97 24.62
CA GLN A 8 -20.83 2.37 23.52
C GLN A 8 -19.94 2.17 22.28
N ALA A 9 -19.13 3.16 21.93
CA ALA A 9 -18.18 3.07 20.84
C ALA A 9 -17.10 2.00 21.09
N ALA A 10 -16.62 1.87 22.32
CA ALA A 10 -15.69 0.81 22.73
C ALA A 10 -16.32 -0.59 22.58
N ALA A 11 -17.56 -0.74 23.03
CA ALA A 11 -18.32 -1.99 22.88
C ALA A 11 -18.65 -2.32 21.42
N PHE A 12 -18.86 -1.30 20.58
CA PHE A 12 -19.10 -1.42 19.15
C PHE A 12 -17.84 -1.90 18.41
N LEU A 13 -16.70 -1.25 18.66
CA LEU A 13 -15.41 -1.59 18.05
C LEU A 13 -14.71 -2.80 18.70
N LYS A 14 -15.25 -3.34 19.80
CA LYS A 14 -14.67 -4.43 20.59
C LYS A 14 -13.26 -4.13 21.09
N ILE A 15 -13.04 -2.91 21.56
CA ILE A 15 -11.77 -2.48 22.18
C ILE A 15 -12.00 -1.90 23.57
N HIS A 16 -10.96 -1.87 24.40
CA HIS A 16 -11.06 -1.29 25.74
C HIS A 16 -11.27 0.24 25.64
N PRO A 17 -12.14 0.85 26.48
CA PRO A 17 -12.48 2.28 26.39
C PRO A 17 -11.28 3.21 26.57
N VAL A 18 -10.29 2.83 27.39
CA VAL A 18 -9.05 3.59 27.55
C VAL A 18 -8.25 3.63 26.24
N THR A 19 -8.11 2.48 25.57
CA THR A 19 -7.42 2.40 24.27
C THR A 19 -8.17 3.18 23.20
N LEU A 20 -9.51 3.13 23.19
CA LEU A 20 -10.31 3.95 22.28
C LEU A 20 -10.07 5.44 22.52
N GLN A 21 -10.02 5.87 23.78
CA GLN A 21 -9.75 7.25 24.14
C GLN A 21 -8.36 7.71 23.68
N GLU A 22 -7.33 6.88 23.87
CA GLU A 22 -5.97 7.17 23.41
C GLU A 22 -5.90 7.31 21.90
N LYS A 23 -6.55 6.40 21.16
CA LYS A 23 -6.62 6.43 19.69
C LYS A 23 -7.39 7.63 19.16
N ALA A 24 -8.50 7.99 19.81
CA ALA A 24 -9.26 9.19 19.46
C ALA A 24 -8.44 10.46 19.74
N ARG A 25 -7.70 10.50 20.86
CA ARG A 25 -6.78 11.61 21.18
C ARG A 25 -5.62 11.70 20.18
N ALA A 26 -5.14 10.57 19.66
CA ALA A 26 -4.11 10.52 18.62
C ALA A 26 -4.64 10.86 17.21
N GLY A 27 -5.97 10.98 17.04
CA GLY A 27 -6.59 11.22 15.73
C GLY A 27 -6.64 10.00 14.82
N GLU A 28 -6.38 8.79 15.34
CA GLU A 28 -6.45 7.56 14.56
C GLU A 28 -7.90 7.09 14.33
N ILE A 29 -8.76 7.30 15.33
CA ILE A 29 -10.18 6.95 15.27
C ILE A 29 -10.99 8.26 15.22
N PRO A 30 -11.91 8.41 14.26
CA PRO A 30 -12.73 9.61 14.16
C PRO A 30 -13.63 9.73 15.40
N GLY A 31 -13.46 10.83 16.13
CA GLY A 31 -14.23 11.14 17.32
C GLY A 31 -14.01 12.59 17.74
N ALA A 32 -15.02 13.20 18.35
CA ALA A 32 -14.97 14.58 18.81
C ALA A 32 -15.01 14.63 20.34
N LYS A 33 -14.21 15.53 20.91
CA LYS A 33 -14.26 15.82 22.34
C LYS A 33 -15.22 16.99 22.57
N VAL A 34 -16.41 16.69 23.08
CA VAL A 34 -17.44 17.69 23.41
C VAL A 34 -17.42 17.91 24.92
N GLY A 35 -16.79 19.02 25.33
CA GLY A 35 -16.53 19.32 26.73
C GLY A 35 -15.61 18.29 27.38
N LYS A 36 -16.13 17.55 28.37
CA LYS A 36 -15.39 16.49 29.09
C LYS A 36 -15.62 15.09 28.49
N CYS A 37 -16.57 14.95 27.58
CA CYS A 37 -16.99 13.66 27.05
C CYS A 37 -16.48 13.46 25.62
N TRP A 38 -16.14 12.22 25.29
CA TRP A 38 -15.88 11.81 23.91
C TRP A 38 -17.19 11.33 23.28
N VAL A 39 -17.45 11.83 22.07
CA VAL A 39 -18.62 11.51 21.25
C VAL A 39 -18.14 11.00 19.90
N PHE A 40 -18.72 9.89 19.47
CA PHE A 40 -18.39 9.23 18.21
C PHE A 40 -19.64 9.16 17.35
N LEU A 41 -19.52 9.38 16.04
CA LEU A 41 -20.61 9.07 15.13
C LEU A 41 -20.51 7.62 14.69
N GLU A 42 -21.63 6.90 14.73
CA GLU A 42 -21.66 5.50 14.29
C GLU A 42 -21.20 5.35 12.82
N ILE A 43 -21.64 6.27 11.94
CA ILE A 43 -21.26 6.24 10.52
C ILE A 43 -19.75 6.36 10.32
N ASP A 44 -19.08 7.22 11.09
CA ASP A 44 -17.64 7.41 11.01
C ASP A 44 -16.88 6.19 11.53
N LEU A 45 -17.40 5.54 12.58
CA LEU A 45 -16.82 4.29 13.08
C LEU A 45 -16.96 3.14 12.06
N VAL A 46 -18.10 3.07 11.37
CA VAL A 46 -18.32 2.11 10.28
C VAL A 46 -17.38 2.40 9.11
N GLU A 47 -17.21 3.67 8.73
CA GLU A 47 -16.25 4.06 7.70
C GLU A 47 -14.81 3.74 8.09
N PHE A 48 -14.44 3.96 9.37
CA PHE A 48 -13.15 3.55 9.90
C PHE A 48 -12.94 2.05 9.74
N ILE A 49 -13.92 1.20 10.09
CA ILE A 49 -13.83 -0.26 9.88
C ILE A 49 -13.64 -0.59 8.39
N ARG A 50 -14.41 0.06 7.50
CA ARG A 50 -14.30 -0.14 6.05
C ARG A 50 -12.91 0.24 5.51
N SER A 51 -12.31 1.32 6.02
CA SER A 51 -10.96 1.73 5.64
C SER A 51 -9.90 0.67 5.98
N GLN A 52 -10.11 -0.10 7.05
CA GLN A 52 -9.19 -1.19 7.44
C GLN A 52 -9.24 -2.37 6.46
N TYR A 53 -10.36 -2.63 5.80
CA TYR A 53 -10.44 -3.68 4.76
C TYR A 53 -9.52 -3.36 3.59
N ARG A 54 -9.54 -2.11 3.11
CA ARG A 54 -8.68 -1.67 2.00
C ARG A 54 -7.21 -1.83 2.34
N ARG A 55 -6.83 -1.55 3.59
CA ARG A 55 -5.45 -1.76 4.07
C ARG A 55 -5.04 -3.24 4.02
N ARG A 56 -5.96 -4.19 4.23
CA ARG A 56 -5.67 -5.63 4.22
C ARG A 56 -5.74 -6.26 2.82
N VAL A 57 -6.66 -5.85 1.97
CA VAL A 57 -6.73 -6.35 0.58
C VAL A 57 -5.51 -5.85 -0.22
N LEU A 58 -5.04 -4.64 0.07
CA LEU A 58 -3.76 -4.13 -0.42
C LEU A 58 -2.55 -4.64 0.39
N GLN A 59 -2.66 -5.51 1.41
CA GLN A 59 -1.46 -6.12 1.99
C GLN A 59 -0.84 -7.19 1.08
N GLY A 60 -1.56 -7.67 0.06
CA GLY A 60 -0.97 -8.37 -1.09
C GLY A 60 -0.34 -7.43 -2.11
N ALA A 61 -0.74 -6.17 -2.12
CA ALA A 61 -0.28 -5.11 -3.03
C ALA A 61 0.19 -3.90 -2.22
N HIS A 62 0.96 -4.13 -1.15
CA HIS A 62 1.54 -3.02 -0.41
C HIS A 62 2.48 -2.40 -1.41
N GLU A 63 2.09 -1.21 -1.88
CA GLU A 63 2.96 -0.28 -2.56
C GLU A 63 4.22 -0.19 -1.70
N ARG A 64 5.22 -0.97 -2.10
CA ARG A 64 6.59 -0.92 -1.58
C ARG A 64 7.14 0.43 -2.04
N ASN A 65 6.61 1.51 -1.46
CA ASN A 65 7.32 2.76 -1.29
C ASN A 65 8.15 2.69 0.00
N ILE A 66 8.72 1.50 0.26
CA ILE A 66 10.00 1.43 0.93
C ILE A 66 10.97 1.54 -0.24
N ALA A 67 11.42 2.77 -0.53
CA ALA A 67 12.63 2.95 -1.29
C ALA A 67 13.67 1.97 -0.69
N CYS A 68 14.01 0.93 -1.46
CA CYS A 68 14.90 -0.10 -0.99
C CYS A 68 16.21 0.58 -0.58
N HIS A 69 16.59 0.47 0.70
CA HIS A 69 17.82 1.07 1.22
C HIS A 69 19.11 0.47 0.62
N SER A 70 19.01 -0.47 -0.34
CA SER A 70 20.16 -1.14 -0.96
C SER A 70 20.71 -0.45 -2.21
N THR A 71 20.31 0.78 -2.53
CA THR A 71 20.72 1.46 -3.77
C THR A 71 22.17 1.98 -3.78
N ASN A 72 23.02 1.61 -2.81
CA ASN A 72 24.45 1.94 -2.83
C ASN A 72 25.38 0.75 -3.07
N ALA A 73 24.93 -0.27 -3.83
CA ALA A 73 25.87 -1.22 -4.42
C ALA A 73 26.29 -0.70 -5.80
N LYS A 74 27.53 -0.20 -5.91
CA LYS A 74 28.18 0.11 -7.19
C LYS A 74 28.03 -1.10 -8.10
N THR A 75 27.20 -0.97 -9.14
CA THR A 75 26.93 -2.04 -10.10
C THR A 75 28.26 -2.43 -10.74
N ARG A 76 28.90 -3.49 -10.23
CA ARG A 76 29.97 -4.16 -10.97
C ARG A 76 29.33 -4.59 -12.29
N PRO A 77 30.02 -4.49 -13.44
CA PRO A 77 29.51 -5.06 -14.67
C PRO A 77 29.29 -6.54 -14.40
N SER A 78 28.04 -6.96 -14.17
CA SER A 78 27.71 -8.36 -14.22
C SER A 78 27.97 -8.75 -15.66
N GLY A 79 28.90 -9.67 -15.87
CA GLY A 79 29.10 -10.33 -17.14
C GLY A 79 27.84 -11.10 -17.48
N GLY A 80 26.83 -10.40 -17.98
CA GLY A 80 25.63 -11.00 -18.51
C GLY A 80 26.07 -11.84 -19.69
N SER A 81 26.02 -13.17 -19.53
CA SER A 81 25.97 -14.04 -20.69
C SER A 81 24.68 -13.69 -21.42
N LYS A 82 24.77 -12.84 -22.45
CA LYS A 82 23.70 -12.60 -23.41
C LYS A 82 23.51 -13.90 -24.20
N SER A 83 22.88 -14.89 -23.58
CA SER A 83 22.38 -16.04 -24.31
C SER A 83 21.13 -15.58 -25.03
N SER A 84 21.26 -15.33 -26.34
CA SER A 84 20.18 -14.88 -27.22
C SER A 84 18.89 -15.71 -27.05
N SER A 85 19.01 -16.99 -26.69
CA SER A 85 17.86 -17.90 -26.61
C SER A 85 16.90 -17.65 -25.42
N MET A 86 17.33 -16.95 -24.36
CA MET A 86 16.48 -16.75 -23.18
C MET A 86 15.66 -15.46 -23.28
N ASP A 87 16.27 -14.38 -23.77
CA ASP A 87 15.58 -13.10 -24.01
C ASP A 87 14.49 -13.23 -25.07
N GLU A 88 14.73 -14.00 -26.14
CA GLU A 88 13.74 -14.19 -27.21
C GLU A 88 12.49 -14.95 -26.74
N ARG A 89 12.68 -15.99 -25.91
CA ARG A 89 11.57 -16.73 -25.28
C ARG A 89 10.76 -15.85 -24.32
N TYR A 90 11.44 -15.02 -23.54
CA TYR A 90 10.78 -14.13 -22.59
C TYR A 90 9.95 -13.06 -23.31
N ASN A 91 10.51 -12.46 -24.37
CA ASN A 91 9.80 -11.47 -25.17
C ASN A 91 8.60 -12.05 -25.92
N ALA A 92 8.71 -13.29 -26.41
CA ALA A 92 7.59 -14.00 -27.01
C ALA A 92 6.44 -14.22 -26.02
N ALA A 93 6.75 -14.61 -24.78
CA ALA A 93 5.75 -14.80 -23.72
C ALA A 93 5.06 -13.48 -23.32
N LEU A 94 5.78 -12.36 -23.39
CA LEU A 94 5.24 -11.02 -23.10
C LEU A 94 4.58 -10.33 -24.31
N GLY A 95 4.56 -10.97 -25.48
CA GLY A 95 4.00 -10.38 -26.71
C GLY A 95 4.78 -9.17 -27.23
N LEU A 96 6.04 -8.99 -26.82
CA LEU A 96 6.87 -7.87 -27.25
C LEU A 96 7.49 -8.18 -28.62
N THR A 97 7.27 -7.29 -29.59
CA THR A 97 7.85 -7.44 -30.93
C THR A 97 9.34 -7.11 -30.90
N THR A 98 10.21 -8.10 -30.85
CA THR A 98 11.68 -7.96 -30.79
C THR A 98 12.36 -7.90 -32.16
N LYS A 99 11.75 -7.23 -33.14
CA LYS A 99 12.43 -7.00 -34.43
C LYS A 99 12.90 -5.55 -34.52
N SER A 100 14.16 -5.33 -34.12
CA SER A 100 14.87 -4.13 -34.53
C SER A 100 15.24 -4.24 -36.02
N LYS A 101 14.92 -3.21 -36.80
CA LYS A 101 15.23 -3.13 -38.24
C LYS A 101 16.75 -3.07 -38.43
N PRO A 102 17.37 -3.90 -39.29
CA PRO A 102 18.78 -3.77 -39.58
C PRO A 102 19.04 -2.41 -40.25
N ARG A 103 19.99 -1.65 -39.68
CA ARG A 103 20.53 -0.45 -40.32
C ARG A 103 21.45 -0.91 -41.45
N ASN A 104 21.16 -0.46 -42.66
CA ASN A 104 22.04 -0.62 -43.81
C ASN A 104 23.43 -0.04 -43.51
N SER A 105 24.48 -0.84 -43.73
CA SER A 105 25.86 -0.35 -43.75
C SER A 105 26.21 0.07 -45.18
N THR A 106 26.37 1.37 -45.39
CA THR A 106 27.01 1.89 -46.61
C THR A 106 28.51 1.91 -46.38
N THR A 107 29.25 1.05 -47.07
CA THR A 107 30.70 1.11 -47.20
C THR A 107 31.04 2.07 -48.34
N GLY A 108 31.84 3.09 -48.06
CA GLY A 108 32.55 3.91 -49.03
C GLY A 108 34.05 3.66 -48.88
#